data_AF-A0A916DG15-F1
#
_entry.id   AF-A0A916DG15-F1
#
_cell.length_a   1.000
_cell.length_b   1.000
_cell.length_c   1.000
_cell.angle_alpha   90.00
_cell.angle_beta   90.00
_cell.angle_gamma   90.00
#
_symmetry.space_group_name_H-M   'P 1'
#
loop_
_entity.id
_entity.type
_entity.pdbx_description
1 polymer ?
#
loop_
_entity_poly.entity_id
_entity_poly.type
_entity_poly.pdbx_seq_one_letter_code
_entity_poly.pdbx_strand_id
1 'polypeptide(L)'
;MERSGSNGHRARLAAILVAAAVGGAGLTLGLGSSPGPTDLVPGAATLRVAASAGPAASESALERTLREFAVIADSDIVLSRIVEDPTTAARAPKWAGRFTLNNAIDSDRALADLRARTTARVIPGTALLELRVDADDKQEAAALTQAAARQLLAWAAERNAARRHEGESAGHDARKAADDARAARQLQIERVIAEARVDFEDFDEGPTGKALAMAEARRLETQCEIAAIRAQAGLAEQQAARPDVPASPETRAALGAQRSRLAELEAIGGELSLRIDELRNRMTDLRRVAERIDGLRDAPAGSVEARGLADSPRAGEGFELEEVQPARAVGR
;
A
#
# COMPACT_ATOMS: atom_id res chain seq x y z
N MET A 1 -28.63 11.80 -68.60
CA MET A 1 -27.44 11.57 -67.76
C MET A 1 -27.90 11.05 -66.42
N GLU A 2 -27.98 9.74 -66.26
CA GLU A 2 -28.42 9.12 -65.00
C GLU A 2 -27.20 8.87 -64.12
N ARG A 3 -27.27 9.29 -62.85
CA ARG A 3 -26.23 8.96 -61.87
C ARG A 3 -26.47 7.53 -61.40
N SER A 4 -25.75 6.58 -62.00
CA SER A 4 -25.77 5.18 -61.58
C SER A 4 -25.31 5.08 -60.12
N GLY A 5 -26.27 5.02 -59.20
CA GLY A 5 -26.06 4.94 -57.77
C GLY A 5 -25.58 3.55 -57.39
N SER A 6 -24.28 3.30 -57.54
CA SER A 6 -23.65 2.08 -57.07
C SER A 6 -23.77 2.00 -55.55
N ASN A 7 -24.81 1.32 -55.08
CA ASN A 7 -24.97 0.86 -53.69
C ASN A 7 -23.96 -0.27 -53.42
N GLY A 8 -22.67 0.08 -53.51
CA GLY A 8 -21.55 -0.80 -53.25
C GLY A 8 -21.74 -1.45 -51.88
N HIS A 9 -21.86 -2.77 -51.88
CA HIS A 9 -22.09 -3.56 -50.68
C HIS A 9 -20.84 -3.53 -49.80
N ARG A 10 -20.69 -2.45 -49.01
CA ARG A 10 -19.73 -2.39 -47.91
C ARG A 10 -20.05 -3.54 -46.95
N ALA A 11 -19.20 -4.55 -46.94
CA ALA A 11 -19.28 -5.64 -45.98
C ALA A 11 -19.10 -5.06 -44.57
N ARG A 12 -20.21 -4.90 -43.83
CA ARG A 12 -20.19 -4.45 -42.43
C ARG A 12 -19.82 -5.64 -41.57
N LEU A 13 -18.67 -5.56 -40.88
CA LEU A 13 -18.06 -6.69 -40.20
C LEU A 13 -17.78 -6.33 -38.74
N ALA A 14 -18.41 -7.04 -37.81
CA ALA A 14 -18.23 -6.86 -36.37
C ALA A 14 -17.38 -8.00 -35.76
N ALA A 15 -16.58 -7.68 -34.73
CA ALA A 15 -15.56 -8.55 -34.15
C ALA A 15 -15.25 -8.18 -32.67
N ILE A 16 -14.72 -9.13 -31.87
CA ILE A 16 -14.76 -9.07 -30.38
C ILE A 16 -13.64 -9.94 -29.67
N LEU A 17 -12.42 -10.15 -30.21
CA LEU A 17 -11.25 -10.89 -29.60
C LEU A 17 -11.37 -11.58 -28.19
N VAL A 18 -11.24 -12.90 -27.95
CA VAL A 18 -11.12 -13.42 -26.55
C VAL A 18 -9.72 -13.18 -25.95
N ALA A 19 -9.65 -12.59 -24.75
CA ALA A 19 -8.47 -12.62 -23.87
C ALA A 19 -8.94 -12.75 -22.41
N ALA A 20 -8.27 -13.59 -21.61
CA ALA A 20 -8.59 -13.81 -20.20
C ALA A 20 -7.53 -13.20 -19.28
N ALA A 21 -7.92 -12.81 -18.07
CA ALA A 21 -6.99 -12.34 -17.04
C ALA A 21 -6.97 -13.35 -15.87
N VAL A 22 -5.83 -14.00 -15.66
CA VAL A 22 -5.66 -14.92 -14.52
C VAL A 22 -5.24 -14.08 -13.30
N GLY A 23 -5.76 -14.42 -12.12
CA GLY A 23 -5.51 -13.67 -10.89
C GLY A 23 -4.01 -13.53 -10.58
N GLY A 24 -3.46 -12.34 -10.79
CA GLY A 24 -2.01 -12.09 -10.72
C GLY A 24 -1.43 -11.26 -11.87
N ALA A 25 -2.11 -10.17 -12.27
CA ALA A 25 -1.59 -9.15 -13.18
C ALA A 25 -1.09 -9.62 -14.57
N GLY A 26 -1.70 -10.67 -15.14
CA GLY A 26 -1.39 -11.15 -16.50
C GLY A 26 -2.64 -11.35 -17.36
N LEU A 27 -2.64 -10.74 -18.56
CA LEU A 27 -3.57 -11.04 -19.64
C LEU A 27 -2.99 -12.15 -20.52
N THR A 28 -3.78 -13.19 -20.82
CA THR A 28 -3.38 -14.30 -21.69
C THR A 28 -4.36 -14.49 -22.85
N LEU A 29 -3.82 -14.77 -24.03
CA LEU A 29 -4.59 -14.97 -25.26
C LEU A 29 -5.00 -16.45 -25.39
N GLY A 30 -6.31 -16.68 -25.56
CA GLY A 30 -6.88 -18.00 -25.85
C GLY A 30 -7.74 -17.95 -27.11
N LEU A 31 -7.27 -18.55 -28.21
CA LEU A 31 -8.02 -18.64 -29.46
C LEU A 31 -9.07 -19.77 -29.40
N GLY A 32 -10.11 -19.56 -28.61
CA GLY A 32 -11.24 -20.48 -28.50
C GLY A 32 -12.19 -20.39 -29.69
N SER A 33 -12.23 -21.44 -30.52
CA SER A 33 -13.23 -21.59 -31.59
C SER A 33 -14.49 -22.26 -31.02
N SER A 34 -15.61 -21.54 -30.98
CA SER A 34 -16.86 -22.01 -30.35
C SER A 34 -17.93 -22.34 -31.42
N PRO A 35 -18.37 -23.61 -31.53
CA PRO A 35 -19.45 -23.98 -32.43
C PRO A 35 -20.82 -23.69 -31.78
N GLY A 36 -21.49 -22.63 -32.20
CA GLY A 36 -22.83 -22.27 -31.73
C GLY A 36 -23.71 -21.71 -32.86
N PRO A 37 -24.92 -22.25 -33.08
CA PRO A 37 -25.79 -21.78 -34.16
C PRO A 37 -26.43 -20.43 -33.79
N THR A 38 -26.05 -19.38 -34.52
CA THR A 38 -26.77 -18.10 -34.58
C THR A 38 -26.70 -17.59 -36.02
N ASP A 39 -27.78 -16.97 -36.50
CA ASP A 39 -27.92 -16.47 -37.88
C ASP A 39 -27.05 -15.22 -38.12
N LEU A 40 -25.75 -15.43 -38.15
CA LEU A 40 -24.74 -14.41 -38.42
C LEU A 40 -24.52 -14.31 -39.94
N VAL A 41 -24.68 -13.08 -40.45
CA VAL A 41 -24.51 -12.74 -41.87
C VAL A 41 -23.19 -13.34 -42.41
N PRO A 42 -23.22 -14.06 -43.56
CA PRO A 42 -22.06 -14.76 -44.12
C PRO A 42 -20.98 -13.75 -44.53
N GLY A 43 -20.09 -13.45 -43.59
CA GLY A 43 -19.22 -12.28 -43.65
C GLY A 43 -18.43 -12.09 -42.36
N ALA A 44 -19.05 -12.20 -41.19
CA ALA A 44 -18.42 -11.91 -39.90
C ALA A 44 -17.12 -12.71 -39.59
N ALA A 45 -16.30 -12.17 -38.69
CA ALA A 45 -15.08 -12.77 -38.14
C ALA A 45 -14.95 -12.38 -36.64
N THR A 46 -15.54 -13.20 -35.76
CA THR A 46 -15.87 -12.82 -34.37
C THR A 46 -15.11 -13.64 -33.30
N LEU A 47 -15.11 -13.19 -32.03
CA LEU A 47 -14.54 -13.83 -30.81
C LEU A 47 -15.27 -13.24 -29.55
N ARG A 48 -14.76 -13.20 -28.29
CA ARG A 48 -15.34 -12.47 -27.10
C ARG A 48 -14.34 -12.05 -25.96
N VAL A 49 -13.94 -10.77 -25.77
CA VAL A 49 -12.90 -10.31 -24.78
C VAL A 49 -13.28 -10.54 -23.30
N ALA A 50 -13.07 -11.73 -22.74
CA ALA A 50 -13.49 -12.07 -21.37
C ALA A 50 -12.49 -11.64 -20.26
N ALA A 51 -12.49 -10.37 -19.88
CA ALA A 51 -11.69 -9.90 -18.75
C ALA A 51 -12.11 -10.59 -17.44
N SER A 52 -11.20 -11.37 -16.85
CA SER A 52 -11.47 -12.15 -15.64
C SER A 52 -10.94 -11.43 -14.40
N ALA A 53 -11.85 -10.97 -13.56
CA ALA A 53 -11.54 -10.45 -12.24
C ALA A 53 -11.01 -11.58 -11.33
N GLY A 54 -9.96 -11.30 -10.56
CA GLY A 54 -9.71 -12.10 -9.35
C GLY A 54 -10.91 -11.95 -8.38
N PRO A 55 -11.16 -12.93 -7.48
CA PRO A 55 -12.42 -13.06 -6.72
C PRO A 55 -12.72 -11.95 -5.69
N ALA A 56 -11.98 -10.83 -5.73
CA ALA A 56 -12.12 -9.66 -4.88
C ALA A 56 -12.30 -8.33 -5.65
N ALA A 57 -12.12 -8.29 -6.98
CA ALA A 57 -12.36 -7.04 -7.72
C ALA A 57 -13.88 -6.82 -7.91
N SER A 58 -14.36 -5.62 -7.60
CA SER A 58 -15.78 -5.29 -7.75
C SER A 58 -16.18 -5.23 -9.23
N GLU A 59 -17.45 -5.56 -9.52
CA GLU A 59 -18.05 -5.44 -10.84
C GLU A 59 -17.87 -4.03 -11.44
N SER A 60 -17.97 -3.00 -10.59
CA SER A 60 -17.73 -1.59 -10.97
C SER A 60 -16.27 -1.26 -11.31
N ALA A 61 -15.29 -1.95 -10.73
CA ALA A 61 -13.87 -1.79 -11.09
C ALA A 61 -13.55 -2.51 -12.41
N LEU A 62 -14.13 -3.69 -12.62
CA LEU A 62 -14.04 -4.42 -13.89
C LEU A 62 -14.66 -3.62 -15.04
N GLU A 63 -15.86 -3.07 -14.85
CA GLU A 63 -16.52 -2.26 -15.87
C GLU A 63 -15.73 -0.98 -16.19
N ARG A 64 -15.20 -0.28 -15.17
CA ARG A 64 -14.33 0.89 -15.35
C ARG A 64 -13.08 0.55 -16.17
N THR A 65 -12.47 -0.60 -15.91
CA THR A 65 -11.29 -1.10 -16.63
C THR A 65 -11.62 -1.44 -18.09
N LEU A 66 -12.78 -2.05 -18.35
CA LEU A 66 -13.25 -2.31 -19.73
C LEU A 66 -13.56 -1.02 -20.49
N ARG A 67 -14.10 0.01 -19.82
CA ARG A 67 -14.28 1.34 -20.41
C ARG A 67 -12.94 2.03 -20.71
N GLU A 68 -11.93 1.90 -19.85
CA GLU A 68 -10.55 2.36 -20.12
C GLU A 68 -9.99 1.66 -21.37
N PHE A 69 -10.10 0.33 -21.47
CA PHE A 69 -9.64 -0.39 -22.66
C PHE A 69 -10.41 -0.04 -23.94
N ALA A 70 -11.71 0.31 -23.87
CA ALA A 70 -12.45 0.78 -25.03
C ALA A 70 -11.85 2.07 -25.60
N VAL A 71 -11.68 3.09 -24.75
CA VAL A 71 -11.15 4.43 -25.10
C VAL A 71 -9.67 4.41 -25.50
N ILE A 72 -8.95 3.32 -25.22
CA ILE A 72 -7.58 3.11 -25.68
C ILE A 72 -7.54 2.32 -27.00
N ALA A 73 -8.48 1.42 -27.24
CA ALA A 73 -8.51 0.57 -28.45
C ALA A 73 -8.86 1.34 -29.74
N ASP A 74 -9.57 2.46 -29.64
CA ASP A 74 -9.79 3.42 -30.72
C ASP A 74 -8.83 4.63 -30.70
N SER A 75 -7.88 4.65 -29.74
CA SER A 75 -6.91 5.74 -29.60
C SER A 75 -5.71 5.64 -30.55
N ASP A 76 -5.15 6.80 -30.86
CA ASP A 76 -3.90 6.98 -31.62
C ASP A 76 -2.75 6.09 -31.16
N ILE A 77 -2.64 5.83 -29.85
CA ILE A 77 -1.56 5.04 -29.24
C ILE A 77 -1.60 3.58 -29.70
N VAL A 78 -2.80 3.03 -29.92
CA VAL A 78 -2.98 1.67 -30.45
C VAL A 78 -3.00 1.69 -31.97
N LEU A 79 -3.65 2.69 -32.59
CA LEU A 79 -3.82 2.74 -34.03
C LEU A 79 -2.52 3.07 -34.79
N SER A 80 -1.64 3.94 -34.28
CA SER A 80 -0.34 4.22 -34.93
C SER A 80 0.53 2.97 -34.99
N ARG A 81 0.55 2.19 -33.91
CA ARG A 81 1.24 0.89 -33.84
C ARG A 81 0.70 -0.15 -34.82
N ILE A 82 -0.52 -0.01 -35.35
CA ILE A 82 -1.02 -0.88 -36.43
C ILE A 82 -0.42 -0.46 -37.77
N VAL A 83 -0.29 0.85 -38.01
CA VAL A 83 0.28 1.45 -39.22
C VAL A 83 1.79 1.19 -39.32
N GLU A 84 2.50 1.30 -38.19
CA GLU A 84 3.94 1.09 -38.06
C GLU A 84 4.35 -0.40 -38.12
N ASP A 85 3.41 -1.32 -37.87
CA ASP A 85 3.66 -2.77 -37.82
C ASP A 85 3.73 -3.38 -39.24
N PRO A 86 4.92 -3.85 -39.69
CA PRO A 86 5.08 -4.36 -41.06
C PRO A 86 4.29 -5.66 -41.31
N THR A 87 3.85 -6.36 -40.26
CA THR A 87 2.97 -7.52 -40.41
C THR A 87 1.53 -7.13 -40.76
N THR A 88 1.12 -5.89 -40.50
CA THR A 88 -0.16 -5.34 -40.98
C THR A 88 -0.16 -5.24 -42.50
N ALA A 89 0.87 -4.63 -43.10
CA ALA A 89 0.97 -4.48 -44.56
C ALA A 89 1.00 -5.83 -45.29
N ALA A 90 1.64 -6.85 -44.71
CA ALA A 90 1.66 -8.21 -45.26
C ALA A 90 0.32 -8.96 -45.14
N ARG A 91 -0.58 -8.56 -44.22
CA ARG A 91 -1.87 -9.23 -43.96
C ARG A 91 -3.08 -8.47 -44.49
N ALA A 92 -2.96 -7.16 -44.71
CA ALA A 92 -3.98 -6.29 -45.30
C ALA A 92 -3.37 -5.44 -46.45
N PRO A 93 -2.91 -6.08 -47.55
CA PRO A 93 -2.12 -5.42 -48.59
C PRO A 93 -2.91 -4.45 -49.48
N LYS A 94 -4.23 -4.64 -49.67
CA LYS A 94 -5.09 -3.72 -50.42
C LYS A 94 -5.42 -2.49 -49.57
N TRP A 95 -5.62 -2.68 -48.26
CA TRP A 95 -5.72 -1.57 -47.31
C TRP A 95 -4.42 -0.76 -47.29
N ALA A 96 -3.28 -1.37 -46.99
CA ALA A 96 -1.99 -0.68 -46.91
C ALA A 96 -1.60 -0.02 -48.24
N GLY A 97 -1.81 -0.70 -49.37
CA GLY A 97 -1.52 -0.21 -50.71
C GLY A 97 -2.27 1.06 -51.14
N ARG A 98 -3.32 1.49 -50.41
CA ARG A 98 -3.99 2.79 -50.61
C ARG A 98 -3.22 3.96 -50.02
N PHE A 99 -2.31 3.67 -49.09
CA PHE A 99 -1.51 4.65 -48.35
C PHE A 99 -0.02 4.54 -48.69
N THR A 100 0.42 3.46 -49.33
CA THR A 100 1.80 3.33 -49.83
C THR A 100 2.09 4.31 -50.96
N LEU A 101 3.01 5.25 -50.72
CA LEU A 101 3.58 6.17 -51.69
C LEU A 101 5.10 6.02 -51.68
N ASN A 102 5.72 5.85 -52.85
CA ASN A 102 7.18 5.70 -52.98
C ASN A 102 7.80 4.60 -52.07
N ASN A 103 7.10 3.47 -51.93
CA ASN A 103 7.43 2.33 -51.05
C ASN A 103 7.38 2.60 -49.53
N ALA A 104 6.89 3.76 -49.07
CA ALA A 104 6.61 4.05 -47.66
C ALA A 104 5.09 4.23 -47.45
N ILE A 105 4.57 3.92 -46.26
CA ILE A 105 3.16 4.18 -45.92
C ILE A 105 3.01 5.64 -45.49
N ASP A 106 2.05 6.37 -46.05
CA ASP A 106 1.56 7.66 -45.55
C ASP A 106 0.83 7.41 -44.22
N SER A 107 1.59 7.52 -43.12
CA SER A 107 1.11 7.15 -41.79
C SER A 107 -0.07 7.99 -41.33
N ASP A 108 -0.10 9.29 -41.65
CA ASP A 108 -1.17 10.20 -41.26
C ASP A 108 -2.50 9.82 -41.94
N ARG A 109 -2.48 9.50 -43.23
CA ARG A 109 -3.68 9.04 -43.95
C ARG A 109 -4.12 7.64 -43.52
N ALA A 110 -3.18 6.73 -43.30
CA ALA A 110 -3.49 5.38 -42.83
C ALA A 110 -4.11 5.41 -41.42
N LEU A 111 -3.58 6.23 -40.52
CA LEU A 111 -4.11 6.46 -39.18
C LEU A 111 -5.50 7.12 -39.21
N ALA A 112 -5.70 8.11 -40.09
CA ALA A 112 -7.01 8.75 -40.27
C ALA A 112 -8.09 7.79 -40.80
N ASP A 113 -7.75 6.91 -41.76
CA ASP A 113 -8.67 5.87 -42.27
C ASP A 113 -8.97 4.82 -41.17
N LEU A 114 -7.99 4.42 -40.36
CA LEU A 114 -8.21 3.52 -39.22
C LEU A 114 -9.10 4.14 -38.12
N ARG A 115 -8.86 5.40 -37.74
CA ARG A 115 -9.75 6.14 -36.79
C ARG A 115 -11.20 6.19 -37.29
N ALA A 116 -11.41 6.34 -38.60
CA ALA A 116 -12.74 6.41 -39.21
C ALA A 116 -13.43 5.04 -39.39
N ARG A 117 -12.69 3.93 -39.24
CA ARG A 117 -13.19 2.55 -39.46
C ARG A 117 -13.20 1.69 -38.19
N THR A 118 -12.42 2.06 -37.18
CA THR A 118 -12.27 1.32 -35.94
C THR A 118 -13.26 1.84 -34.90
N THR A 119 -13.95 0.93 -34.22
CA THR A 119 -14.86 1.26 -33.11
C THR A 119 -14.72 0.24 -32.00
N ALA A 120 -14.60 0.72 -30.76
CA ALA A 120 -14.51 -0.11 -29.57
C ALA A 120 -15.68 0.21 -28.60
N ARG A 121 -16.24 -0.79 -27.93
CA ARG A 121 -17.27 -0.58 -26.90
C ARG A 121 -17.36 -1.75 -25.92
N VAL A 122 -17.70 -1.46 -24.66
CA VAL A 122 -18.06 -2.49 -23.68
C VAL A 122 -19.45 -3.03 -24.01
N ILE A 123 -19.65 -4.34 -23.91
CA ILE A 123 -20.96 -5.00 -24.07
C ILE A 123 -21.66 -4.99 -22.70
N PRO A 124 -22.78 -4.26 -22.51
CA PRO A 124 -23.41 -4.07 -21.20
C PRO A 124 -23.81 -5.39 -20.53
N GLY A 125 -23.67 -5.46 -19.20
CA GLY A 125 -23.98 -6.66 -18.42
C GLY A 125 -23.04 -7.84 -18.66
N THR A 126 -21.88 -7.61 -19.28
CA THR A 126 -20.87 -8.65 -19.53
C THR A 126 -19.45 -8.11 -19.29
N ALA A 127 -18.51 -9.01 -19.03
CA ALA A 127 -17.09 -8.69 -18.93
C ALA A 127 -16.40 -8.51 -20.30
N LEU A 128 -17.14 -8.11 -21.36
CA LEU A 128 -16.69 -8.15 -22.76
C LEU A 128 -16.49 -6.76 -23.39
N LEU A 129 -15.42 -6.64 -24.17
CA LEU A 129 -15.13 -5.53 -25.08
C LEU A 129 -15.31 -5.97 -26.55
N GLU A 130 -16.14 -5.26 -27.31
CA GLU A 130 -16.25 -5.35 -28.77
C GLU A 130 -15.24 -4.42 -29.43
N LEU A 131 -14.55 -4.90 -30.47
CA LEU A 131 -13.54 -4.18 -31.23
C LEU A 131 -13.70 -4.52 -32.71
N ARG A 132 -14.23 -3.57 -33.47
CA ARG A 132 -14.64 -3.72 -34.87
C ARG A 132 -13.80 -2.81 -35.77
N VAL A 133 -13.39 -3.33 -36.94
CA VAL A 133 -12.77 -2.55 -38.02
C VAL A 133 -13.53 -2.81 -39.33
N ASP A 134 -14.19 -1.77 -39.87
CA ASP A 134 -14.89 -1.85 -41.16
C ASP A 134 -13.90 -1.70 -42.34
N ALA A 135 -13.50 -2.80 -42.98
CA ALA A 135 -12.70 -2.80 -44.20
C ALA A 135 -13.52 -3.18 -45.45
N ASP A 136 -12.99 -2.88 -46.64
CA ASP A 136 -13.65 -3.16 -47.91
C ASP A 136 -13.50 -4.65 -48.35
N ASP A 137 -12.68 -5.44 -47.63
CA ASP A 137 -12.46 -6.89 -47.80
C ASP A 137 -12.55 -7.62 -46.44
N LYS A 138 -13.14 -8.82 -46.43
CA LYS A 138 -13.32 -9.64 -45.21
C LYS A 138 -12.00 -10.06 -44.55
N GLN A 139 -11.03 -10.51 -45.34
CA GLN A 139 -9.75 -10.99 -44.82
C GLN A 139 -8.96 -9.83 -44.21
N GLU A 140 -9.04 -8.65 -44.82
CA GLU A 140 -8.41 -7.43 -44.30
C GLU A 140 -9.09 -6.91 -43.04
N ALA A 141 -10.42 -6.90 -42.96
CA ALA A 141 -11.13 -6.54 -41.72
C ALA A 141 -10.72 -7.44 -40.54
N ALA A 142 -10.60 -8.75 -40.78
CA ALA A 142 -10.12 -9.71 -39.79
C ALA A 142 -8.65 -9.47 -39.41
N ALA A 143 -7.78 -9.21 -40.39
CA ALA A 143 -6.36 -8.92 -40.16
C ALA A 143 -6.14 -7.63 -39.37
N LEU A 144 -6.81 -6.53 -39.73
CA LEU A 144 -6.72 -5.24 -39.05
C LEU A 144 -7.29 -5.32 -37.63
N THR A 145 -8.40 -6.05 -37.42
CA THR A 145 -8.93 -6.30 -36.08
C THR A 145 -7.95 -7.11 -35.23
N GLN A 146 -7.30 -8.14 -35.78
CA GLN A 146 -6.26 -8.91 -35.08
C GLN A 146 -5.03 -8.05 -34.74
N ALA A 147 -4.65 -7.11 -35.61
CA ALA A 147 -3.57 -6.18 -35.34
C ALA A 147 -3.94 -5.20 -34.20
N ALA A 148 -5.12 -4.58 -34.25
CA ALA A 148 -5.62 -3.69 -33.19
C ALA A 148 -5.69 -4.41 -31.83
N ALA A 149 -6.26 -5.62 -31.81
CA ALA A 149 -6.30 -6.50 -30.65
C ALA A 149 -4.91 -6.79 -30.06
N ARG A 150 -3.93 -7.13 -30.92
CA ARG A 150 -2.54 -7.40 -30.51
C ARG A 150 -1.88 -6.15 -29.92
N GLN A 151 -2.05 -4.99 -30.54
CA GLN A 151 -1.42 -3.75 -30.09
C GLN A 151 -2.05 -3.22 -28.78
N LEU A 152 -3.37 -3.37 -28.60
CA LEU A 152 -4.06 -3.09 -27.33
C LEU A 152 -3.52 -3.97 -26.19
N LEU A 153 -3.30 -5.26 -26.43
CA LEU A 153 -2.75 -6.19 -25.43
C LEU A 153 -1.27 -5.93 -25.13
N ALA A 154 -0.47 -5.51 -26.12
CA ALA A 154 0.91 -5.07 -25.91
C ALA A 154 0.96 -3.83 -25.00
N TRP A 155 0.17 -2.79 -25.31
CA TRP A 155 0.02 -1.61 -24.47
C TRP A 155 -0.45 -1.96 -23.04
N ALA A 156 -1.39 -2.89 -22.89
CA ALA A 156 -1.85 -3.35 -21.58
C ALA A 156 -0.72 -4.03 -20.78
N ALA A 157 0.12 -4.84 -21.44
CA ALA A 157 1.27 -5.47 -20.82
C ALA A 157 2.35 -4.45 -20.40
N GLU A 158 2.63 -3.46 -21.26
CA GLU A 158 3.55 -2.34 -20.96
C GLU A 158 3.07 -1.52 -19.76
N ARG A 159 1.80 -1.10 -19.74
CA ARG A 159 1.17 -0.37 -18.62
C ARG A 159 1.22 -1.15 -17.31
N ASN A 160 1.07 -2.47 -17.37
CA ASN A 160 1.19 -3.35 -16.21
C ASN A 160 2.65 -3.65 -15.82
N ALA A 161 3.63 -3.46 -16.70
CA ALA A 161 5.05 -3.49 -16.35
C ALA A 161 5.47 -2.18 -15.66
N ALA A 162 5.09 -1.02 -16.22
CA ALA A 162 5.34 0.30 -15.63
C ALA A 162 4.79 0.41 -14.20
N ARG A 163 3.50 0.08 -14.00
CA ARG A 163 2.85 0.08 -12.67
C ARG A 163 3.52 -0.85 -11.65
N ARG A 164 4.16 -1.94 -12.08
CA ARG A 164 4.95 -2.82 -11.18
C ARG A 164 6.25 -2.15 -10.78
N HIS A 165 7.00 -1.60 -11.73
CA HIS A 165 8.24 -0.88 -11.46
C HIS A 165 8.02 0.37 -10.59
N GLU A 166 6.92 1.10 -10.79
CA GLU A 166 6.48 2.21 -9.93
C GLU A 166 6.21 1.72 -8.49
N GLY A 167 5.47 0.63 -8.33
CA GLY A 167 5.16 0.04 -7.03
C GLY A 167 6.39 -0.57 -6.31
N GLU A 168 7.33 -1.13 -7.07
CA GLU A 168 8.59 -1.67 -6.57
C GLU A 168 9.53 -0.55 -6.10
N SER A 169 9.65 0.56 -6.85
CA SER A 169 10.40 1.75 -6.43
C SER A 169 9.79 2.36 -5.17
N ALA A 170 8.48 2.67 -5.18
CA ALA A 170 7.81 3.24 -4.01
C ALA A 170 7.87 2.31 -2.78
N GLY A 171 7.86 0.99 -2.99
CA GLY A 171 8.07 -0.01 -1.94
C GLY A 171 9.52 -0.07 -1.42
N HIS A 172 10.52 0.18 -2.26
CA HIS A 172 11.92 0.32 -1.85
C HIS A 172 12.14 1.61 -1.05
N ASP A 173 11.66 2.75 -1.56
CA ASP A 173 11.78 4.06 -0.93
C ASP A 173 11.10 4.09 0.45
N ALA A 174 9.90 3.48 0.57
CA ALA A 174 9.20 3.36 1.84
C ALA A 174 9.91 2.45 2.86
N ARG A 175 10.59 1.39 2.41
CA ARG A 175 11.43 0.54 3.29
C ARG A 175 12.65 1.31 3.76
N LYS A 176 13.37 1.95 2.84
CA LYS A 176 14.55 2.75 3.14
C LYS A 176 14.22 3.86 4.16
N ALA A 177 13.13 4.61 3.94
CA ALA A 177 12.69 5.65 4.87
C ALA A 177 12.34 5.09 6.27
N ALA A 178 11.82 3.86 6.36
CA ALA A 178 11.56 3.20 7.65
C ALA A 178 12.85 2.76 8.36
N ASP A 179 13.87 2.31 7.61
CA ASP A 179 15.17 1.91 8.16
C ASP A 179 16.06 3.12 8.53
N ASP A 180 16.06 4.18 7.71
CA ASP A 180 16.66 5.48 8.05
C ASP A 180 16.03 6.06 9.33
N ALA A 181 14.70 5.96 9.48
CA ALA A 181 13.99 6.38 10.69
C ALA A 181 14.27 5.49 11.92
N ARG A 182 14.63 4.22 11.74
CA ARG A 182 15.11 3.34 12.82
C ARG A 182 16.51 3.75 13.25
N ALA A 183 17.43 3.95 12.32
CA ALA A 183 18.80 4.36 12.58
C ALA A 183 18.87 5.72 13.31
N ALA A 184 18.09 6.71 12.86
CA ALA A 184 18.00 8.02 13.51
C ALA A 184 17.50 7.93 14.97
N ARG A 185 16.55 7.04 15.27
CA ARG A 185 16.06 6.81 16.64
C ARG A 185 17.06 6.06 17.50
N GLN A 186 17.80 5.09 16.95
CA GLN A 186 18.85 4.39 17.67
C GLN A 186 19.94 5.37 18.14
N LEU A 187 20.38 6.27 17.25
CA LEU A 187 21.31 7.35 17.61
C LEU A 187 20.73 8.31 18.67
N GLN A 188 19.42 8.55 18.66
CA GLN A 188 18.76 9.36 19.69
C GLN A 188 18.72 8.64 21.05
N ILE A 189 18.47 7.33 21.08
CA ILE A 189 18.51 6.51 22.30
C ILE A 189 19.93 6.46 22.87
N GLU A 190 20.93 6.19 22.03
CA GLU A 190 22.35 6.18 22.41
C GLU A 190 22.79 7.55 22.95
N ARG A 191 22.34 8.64 22.31
CA ARG A 191 22.58 10.00 22.80
C ARG A 191 21.95 10.24 24.18
N VAL A 192 20.68 9.87 24.39
CA VAL A 192 20.02 10.06 25.70
C VAL A 192 20.69 9.20 26.78
N ILE A 193 21.14 7.99 26.46
CA ILE A 193 21.92 7.14 27.39
C ILE A 193 23.29 7.77 27.71
N ALA A 194 23.93 8.41 26.74
CA ALA A 194 25.20 9.11 26.94
C ALA A 194 25.04 10.41 27.75
N GLU A 195 24.03 11.23 27.45
CA GLU A 195 23.72 12.46 28.18
C GLU A 195 23.31 12.13 29.63
N ALA A 196 22.42 11.16 29.84
CA ALA A 196 22.07 10.70 31.20
C ALA A 196 23.28 10.15 31.97
N ARG A 197 24.21 9.44 31.31
CA ARG A 197 25.44 8.95 31.96
C ARG A 197 26.31 10.07 32.52
N VAL A 198 26.42 11.19 31.82
CA VAL A 198 27.22 12.35 32.27
C VAL A 198 26.62 12.98 33.53
N ASP A 199 25.28 13.01 33.66
CA ASP A 199 24.60 13.52 34.85
C ASP A 199 24.67 12.56 36.08
N PHE A 200 25.12 11.31 35.90
CA PHE A 200 25.21 10.30 36.98
C PHE A 200 26.61 10.10 37.57
N GLU A 201 27.69 10.59 36.97
CA GLU A 201 29.06 10.40 37.52
C GLU A 201 29.28 11.17 38.85
N ASP A 202 28.52 12.23 39.12
CA ASP A 202 28.55 13.00 40.38
C ASP A 202 27.56 12.48 41.46
N PHE A 203 26.73 11.46 41.17
CA PHE A 203 25.74 10.93 42.12
C PHE A 203 25.85 9.40 42.24
N ASP A 204 26.76 8.99 43.13
CA ASP A 204 27.19 7.61 43.47
C ASP A 204 26.13 6.51 43.22
N GLU A 205 26.55 5.37 42.64
CA GLU A 205 25.78 4.39 41.83
C GLU A 205 24.64 3.62 42.57
N GLY A 206 23.81 4.32 43.32
CA GLY A 206 22.75 3.77 44.14
C GLY A 206 21.69 3.01 43.33
N PRO A 207 21.09 1.95 43.89
CA PRO A 207 20.14 1.10 43.18
C PRO A 207 18.90 1.86 42.67
N THR A 208 18.57 3.01 43.25
CA THR A 208 17.48 3.89 42.79
C THR A 208 17.82 4.64 41.50
N GLY A 209 19.04 5.16 41.34
CA GLY A 209 19.47 5.83 40.10
C GLY A 209 19.54 4.84 38.92
N LYS A 210 20.12 3.66 39.16
CA LYS A 210 20.15 2.56 38.18
C LYS A 210 18.74 2.10 37.79
N ALA A 211 17.81 2.01 38.74
CA ALA A 211 16.41 1.67 38.45
C ALA A 211 15.70 2.76 37.63
N LEU A 212 15.99 4.05 37.87
CA LEU A 212 15.46 5.15 37.07
C LEU A 212 15.96 5.09 35.62
N ALA A 213 17.27 4.98 35.41
CA ALA A 213 17.86 4.87 34.07
C ALA A 213 17.32 3.67 33.28
N MET A 214 17.13 2.51 33.93
CA MET A 214 16.52 1.33 33.32
C MET A 214 15.04 1.54 32.97
N ALA A 215 14.27 2.25 33.81
CA ALA A 215 12.87 2.56 33.52
C ALA A 215 12.72 3.56 32.38
N GLU A 216 13.57 4.58 32.31
CA GLU A 216 13.59 5.58 31.24
C GLU A 216 14.00 4.96 29.89
N ALA A 217 15.03 4.10 29.87
CA ALA A 217 15.41 3.34 28.68
C ALA A 217 14.26 2.44 28.18
N ARG A 218 13.59 1.70 29.07
CA ARG A 218 12.44 0.84 28.71
C ARG A 218 11.22 1.66 28.24
N ARG A 219 11.05 2.89 28.74
CA ARG A 219 10.01 3.79 28.22
C ARG A 219 10.31 4.25 26.80
N LEU A 220 11.57 4.58 26.48
CA LEU A 220 12.00 4.94 25.12
C LEU A 220 11.81 3.78 24.13
N GLU A 221 12.16 2.56 24.55
CA GLU A 221 11.90 1.32 23.80
C GLU A 221 10.40 1.12 23.51
N THR A 222 9.55 1.21 24.55
CA THR A 222 8.09 1.10 24.44
C THR A 222 7.51 2.18 23.51
N GLN A 223 7.98 3.43 23.60
CA GLN A 223 7.58 4.52 22.69
C GLN A 223 8.00 4.26 21.25
N CYS A 224 9.15 3.60 21.02
CA CYS A 224 9.59 3.19 19.68
C CYS A 224 8.71 2.08 19.10
N GLU A 225 8.31 1.07 19.89
CA GLU A 225 7.34 0.04 19.47
C GLU A 225 5.98 0.67 19.10
N ILE A 226 5.42 1.52 19.97
CA ILE A 226 4.16 2.26 19.71
C ILE A 226 4.23 3.01 18.37
N ALA A 227 5.31 3.74 18.14
CA ALA A 227 5.49 4.51 16.90
C ALA A 227 5.69 3.62 15.66
N ALA A 228 6.30 2.43 15.80
CA ALA A 228 6.43 1.47 14.72
C ALA A 228 5.09 0.80 14.36
N ILE A 229 4.29 0.40 15.36
CA ILE A 229 2.96 -0.19 15.15
C ILE A 229 2.00 0.83 14.53
N ARG A 230 2.02 2.09 14.98
CA ARG A 230 1.22 3.17 14.37
C ARG A 230 1.57 3.38 12.89
N ALA A 231 2.85 3.31 12.51
CA ALA A 231 3.27 3.41 11.11
C ALA A 231 2.79 2.21 10.27
N GLN A 232 2.88 0.98 10.80
CA GLN A 232 2.37 -0.22 10.11
C GLN A 232 0.84 -0.19 9.96
N ALA A 233 0.11 0.20 11.01
CA ALA A 233 -1.34 0.34 10.99
C ALA A 233 -1.77 1.40 9.95
N GLY A 234 -1.09 2.55 9.90
CA GLY A 234 -1.35 3.57 8.88
C GLY A 234 -1.14 3.08 7.44
N LEU A 235 -0.11 2.27 7.18
CA LEU A 235 0.09 1.64 5.88
C LEU A 235 -1.01 0.62 5.54
N ALA A 236 -1.42 -0.21 6.49
CA ALA A 236 -2.49 -1.18 6.30
C ALA A 236 -3.87 -0.51 6.13
N GLU A 237 -4.13 0.61 6.82
CA GLU A 237 -5.31 1.44 6.63
C GLU A 237 -5.31 2.14 5.27
N GLN A 238 -4.17 2.67 4.80
CA GLN A 238 -4.04 3.20 3.43
C GLN A 238 -4.26 2.13 2.35
N GLN A 239 -3.85 0.89 2.59
CA GLN A 239 -4.14 -0.24 1.69
C GLN A 239 -5.64 -0.59 1.70
N ALA A 240 -6.26 -0.66 2.88
CA ALA A 240 -7.68 -0.93 3.06
C ALA A 240 -8.60 0.21 2.54
N ALA A 241 -8.10 1.44 2.49
CA ALA A 241 -8.81 2.61 1.97
C ALA A 241 -8.74 2.76 0.44
N ARG A 242 -8.03 1.88 -0.29
CA ARG A 242 -8.03 1.89 -1.76
C ARG A 242 -9.40 1.43 -2.27
N PRO A 243 -10.15 2.26 -3.03
CA PRO A 243 -11.55 1.98 -3.37
C PRO A 243 -11.76 0.77 -4.28
N ASP A 244 -10.69 0.27 -4.91
CA ASP A 244 -10.71 -0.84 -5.87
C ASP A 244 -10.24 -2.19 -5.27
N VAL A 245 -9.91 -2.25 -3.97
CA VAL A 245 -9.52 -3.49 -3.28
C VAL A 245 -10.26 -3.61 -1.94
N PRO A 246 -11.28 -4.49 -1.82
CA PRO A 246 -11.97 -4.69 -0.54
C PRO A 246 -11.03 -5.34 0.48
N ALA A 247 -10.91 -4.72 1.66
CA ALA A 247 -10.00 -5.19 2.71
C ALA A 247 -10.27 -6.65 3.10
N SER A 248 -9.28 -7.52 2.90
CA SER A 248 -9.39 -8.95 3.17
C SER A 248 -9.74 -9.21 4.65
N PRO A 249 -10.40 -10.34 4.98
CA PRO A 249 -10.65 -10.69 6.38
C PRO A 249 -9.34 -10.79 7.19
N GLU A 250 -8.25 -11.24 6.57
CA GLU A 250 -6.91 -11.30 7.15
C GLU A 250 -6.35 -9.90 7.45
N THR A 251 -6.48 -8.94 6.51
CA THR A 251 -6.05 -7.55 6.71
C THR A 251 -6.82 -6.90 7.87
N ARG A 252 -8.12 -7.18 7.97
CA ARG A 252 -8.97 -6.70 9.08
C ARG A 252 -8.62 -7.36 10.42
N ALA A 253 -8.29 -8.65 10.43
CA ALA A 253 -7.82 -9.34 11.63
C ALA A 253 -6.44 -8.81 12.08
N ALA A 254 -5.52 -8.58 11.15
CA ALA A 254 -4.19 -8.01 11.42
C ALA A 254 -4.28 -6.58 12.00
N LEU A 255 -5.13 -5.73 11.42
CA LEU A 255 -5.43 -4.39 11.98
C LEU A 255 -6.03 -4.46 13.38
N GLY A 256 -6.92 -5.44 13.64
CA GLY A 256 -7.46 -5.70 14.97
C GLY A 256 -6.37 -6.08 15.99
N ALA A 257 -5.47 -7.00 15.62
CA ALA A 257 -4.35 -7.41 16.46
C ALA A 257 -3.35 -6.26 16.71
N GLN A 258 -3.03 -5.47 15.69
CA GLN A 258 -2.17 -4.28 15.82
C GLN A 258 -2.77 -3.24 16.77
N ARG A 259 -4.08 -2.95 16.67
CA ARG A 259 -4.78 -2.03 17.58
C ARG A 259 -4.82 -2.56 19.01
N SER A 260 -5.00 -3.87 19.20
CA SER A 260 -4.94 -4.52 20.52
C SER A 260 -3.55 -4.40 21.15
N ARG A 261 -2.48 -4.67 20.39
CA ARG A 261 -1.09 -4.54 20.85
C ARG A 261 -0.70 -3.09 21.10
N LEU A 262 -1.23 -2.14 20.32
CA LEU A 262 -1.02 -0.71 20.53
C LEU A 262 -1.55 -0.28 21.92
N ALA A 263 -2.78 -0.68 22.26
CA ALA A 263 -3.38 -0.36 23.55
C ALA A 263 -2.62 -0.99 24.74
N GLU A 264 -2.12 -2.21 24.58
CA GLU A 264 -1.26 -2.89 25.56
C GLU A 264 0.03 -2.09 25.83
N LEU A 265 0.73 -1.67 24.77
CA LEU A 265 1.95 -0.88 24.89
C LEU A 265 1.71 0.54 25.44
N GLU A 266 0.58 1.17 25.09
CA GLU A 266 0.19 2.46 25.63
C GLU A 266 -0.09 2.39 27.14
N ALA A 267 -0.66 1.29 27.64
CA ALA A 267 -0.81 1.03 29.07
C ALA A 267 0.57 0.85 29.76
N ILE A 268 1.46 0.04 29.19
CA ILE A 268 2.83 -0.17 29.70
C ILE A 268 3.63 1.16 29.72
N GLY A 269 3.50 1.99 28.69
CA GLY A 269 4.12 3.31 28.64
C GLY A 269 3.59 4.29 29.70
N GLY A 270 2.32 4.15 30.08
CA GLY A 270 1.73 4.86 31.21
C GLY A 270 2.29 4.42 32.56
N GLU A 271 2.31 3.10 32.82
CA GLU A 271 2.87 2.51 34.04
C GLU A 271 4.35 2.90 34.24
N LEU A 272 5.16 2.76 33.19
CA LEU A 272 6.58 3.16 33.22
C LEU A 272 6.75 4.65 33.53
N SER A 273 5.87 5.52 33.04
CA SER A 273 5.93 6.96 33.32
C SER A 273 5.63 7.26 34.80
N LEU A 274 4.59 6.65 35.37
CA LEU A 274 4.30 6.75 36.81
C LEU A 274 5.48 6.26 37.67
N ARG A 275 6.11 5.16 37.27
CA ARG A 275 7.26 4.59 38.00
C ARG A 275 8.51 5.46 37.90
N ILE A 276 8.73 6.14 36.78
CA ILE A 276 9.80 7.14 36.60
C ILE A 276 9.59 8.32 37.55
N ASP A 277 8.36 8.84 37.64
CA ASP A 277 8.06 9.97 38.52
C ASP A 277 8.16 9.60 40.02
N GLU A 278 7.75 8.39 40.41
CA GLU A 278 7.99 7.84 41.76
C GLU A 278 9.49 7.78 42.12
N LEU A 279 10.32 7.27 41.19
CA LEU A 279 11.76 7.17 41.40
C LEU A 279 12.44 8.54 41.47
N ARG A 280 12.01 9.51 40.67
CA ARG A 280 12.49 10.92 40.71
C ARG A 280 12.11 11.62 42.01
N ASN A 281 10.88 11.43 42.50
CA ASN A 281 10.46 11.92 43.82
C ASN A 281 11.32 11.31 44.92
N ARG A 282 11.52 9.99 44.90
CA ARG A 282 12.39 9.28 45.86
C ARG A 282 13.84 9.77 45.84
N MET A 283 14.41 10.04 44.67
CA MET A 283 15.75 10.64 44.57
C MET A 283 15.79 12.07 45.15
N THR A 284 14.74 12.86 44.94
CA THR A 284 14.61 14.21 45.50
C THR A 284 14.58 14.18 47.04
N ASP A 285 13.86 13.22 47.63
CA ASP A 285 13.80 13.06 49.10
C ASP A 285 15.10 12.49 49.69
N LEU A 286 15.75 11.53 49.00
CA LEU A 286 17.09 11.07 49.40
C LEU A 286 18.12 12.20 49.38
N ARG A 287 18.07 13.07 48.36
CA ARG A 287 18.93 14.27 48.27
C ARG A 287 18.67 15.23 49.44
N ARG A 288 17.42 15.52 49.78
CA ARG A 288 17.05 16.35 50.96
C ARG A 288 17.57 15.75 52.28
N VAL A 289 17.59 14.43 52.40
CA VAL A 289 18.15 13.73 53.57
C VAL A 289 19.68 13.87 53.62
N ALA A 290 20.37 13.73 52.48
CA ALA A 290 21.83 13.95 52.39
C ALA A 290 22.20 15.40 52.73
N GLU A 291 21.57 16.39 52.09
CA GLU A 291 21.77 17.83 52.35
C GLU A 291 21.53 18.18 53.84
N ARG A 292 20.59 17.49 54.51
CA ARG A 292 20.35 17.63 55.95
C ARG A 292 21.43 16.95 56.83
N ILE A 293 22.02 15.84 56.38
CA ILE A 293 23.10 15.16 57.09
C ILE A 293 24.39 15.99 57.02
N ASP A 294 24.74 16.51 55.85
CA ASP A 294 25.92 17.36 55.69
C ASP A 294 25.75 18.70 56.43
N GLY A 295 24.56 19.31 56.39
CA GLY A 295 24.23 20.47 57.22
C GLY A 295 24.28 20.22 58.74
N LEU A 296 24.19 18.97 59.20
CA LEU A 296 24.42 18.58 60.59
C LEU A 296 25.90 18.26 60.89
N ARG A 297 26.68 17.92 59.87
CA ARG A 297 28.11 17.62 59.94
C ARG A 297 28.97 18.88 59.99
N ASP A 298 28.60 19.90 59.21
CA ASP A 298 29.26 21.20 59.15
C ASP A 298 28.79 22.16 60.27
N ALA A 299 27.80 21.75 61.07
CA ALA A 299 27.39 22.48 62.26
C ALA A 299 28.55 22.55 63.28
N PRO A 300 28.96 23.74 63.76
CA PRO A 300 30.09 23.86 64.67
C PRO A 300 29.79 23.14 65.99
N ALA A 301 30.78 22.41 66.53
CA ALA A 301 30.60 21.49 67.66
C ALA A 301 30.08 22.09 68.98
N GLY A 302 29.87 23.42 69.05
CA GLY A 302 29.20 24.11 70.16
C GLY A 302 27.74 24.52 69.90
N SER A 303 27.17 24.34 68.71
CA SER A 303 25.80 24.79 68.40
C SER A 303 24.69 23.77 68.69
N VAL A 304 25.01 22.65 69.35
CA VAL A 304 24.06 21.59 69.72
C VAL A 304 23.51 21.80 71.15
N GLU A 305 23.56 23.02 71.68
CA GLU A 305 22.96 23.36 72.97
C GLU A 305 21.42 23.44 72.90
N ALA A 306 20.79 22.38 73.38
CA ALA A 306 19.54 22.42 74.15
C ALA A 306 18.30 23.12 73.54
N ARG A 307 18.13 23.13 72.21
CA ARG A 307 16.85 23.46 71.56
C ARG A 307 16.18 22.24 70.92
N GLY A 308 15.09 21.77 71.51
CA GLY A 308 14.11 20.93 70.81
C GLY A 308 13.68 19.60 71.46
N LEU A 309 14.23 19.17 72.60
CA LEU A 309 13.82 17.91 73.24
C LEU A 309 12.50 17.97 74.06
N ALA A 310 11.68 19.00 73.82
CA ALA A 310 10.48 19.32 74.62
C ALA A 310 9.15 19.07 73.87
N ASP A 311 9.10 19.36 72.56
CA ASP A 311 7.90 19.15 71.72
C ASP A 311 8.00 17.82 70.94
N SER A 312 8.13 16.71 71.68
CA SER A 312 7.79 15.40 71.12
C SER A 312 6.25 15.30 71.10
N PRO A 313 5.60 15.10 69.93
CA PRO A 313 4.17 14.83 69.91
C PRO A 313 3.88 13.59 70.75
N ARG A 314 2.82 13.66 71.57
CA ARG A 314 2.47 12.56 72.49
C ARG A 314 2.18 11.29 71.70
N ALA A 315 2.91 10.21 72.00
CA ALA A 315 2.48 8.87 71.65
C ALA A 315 1.11 8.61 72.31
N GLY A 316 0.05 8.61 71.51
CA GLY A 316 -1.33 8.74 72.00
C GLY A 316 -2.41 8.24 71.05
N GLU A 317 -2.05 7.70 69.89
CA GLU A 317 -2.94 6.91 69.03
C GLU A 317 -2.29 5.55 68.80
N GLY A 318 -3.09 4.49 68.93
CA GLY A 318 -2.60 3.12 68.95
C GLY A 318 -2.35 2.58 67.54
N PHE A 319 -1.09 2.25 67.24
CA PHE A 319 -0.81 1.29 66.18
C PHE A 319 -1.21 -0.10 66.68
N GLU A 320 -2.44 -0.52 66.35
CA GLU A 320 -2.78 -1.93 66.37
C GLU A 320 -1.86 -2.64 65.36
N LEU A 321 -1.02 -3.54 65.87
CA LEU A 321 -0.18 -4.39 65.04
C LEU A 321 -1.06 -5.46 64.40
N GLU A 322 -1.61 -5.16 63.22
CA GLU A 322 -2.36 -6.12 62.42
C GLU A 322 -1.47 -7.36 62.16
N GLU A 323 -1.87 -8.50 62.72
CA GLU A 323 -1.05 -9.70 62.79
C GLU A 323 -0.93 -10.34 61.39
N VAL A 324 0.15 -10.01 60.68
CA VAL A 324 0.41 -10.46 59.31
C VAL A 324 0.51 -11.99 59.26
N GLN A 325 -0.60 -12.65 58.92
CA GLN A 325 -0.65 -14.10 58.80
C GLN A 325 0.31 -14.57 57.69
N PRO A 326 1.17 -15.57 57.96
CA PRO A 326 2.08 -16.10 56.96
C PRO A 326 1.30 -16.76 55.82
N ALA A 327 1.57 -16.32 54.59
CA ALA A 327 0.87 -16.81 53.41
C ALA A 327 1.00 -18.33 53.27
N ARG A 328 -0.14 -19.03 53.18
CA ARG A 328 -0.16 -20.48 52.96
C ARG A 328 0.48 -20.81 51.62
N ALA A 329 1.51 -21.66 51.64
CA ALA A 329 2.06 -22.23 50.43
C ALA A 329 1.00 -23.08 49.72
N VAL A 330 0.58 -22.66 48.52
CA VAL A 330 -0.28 -23.46 47.64
C VAL A 330 0.59 -24.54 46.99
N GLY A 331 0.17 -25.80 47.15
CA GLY A 331 0.83 -26.95 46.53
C GLY A 331 0.66 -27.00 45.01
N ARG A 332 1.40 -27.91 44.38
CA ARG A 332 1.36 -28.20 42.93
C ARG A 332 0.00 -28.74 42.49
#